data_AF-A0A925A8Y4-F1
#
_entry.id   AF-A0A925A8Y4-F1
#
_cell.length_a   1.000
_cell.length_b   1.000
_cell.length_c   1.000
_cell.angle_alpha   90.00
_cell.angle_beta   90.00
_cell.angle_gamma   90.00
#
_symmetry.space_group_name_H-M   'P 1'
#
loop_
_entity.id
_entity.type
_entity.pdbx_description
1 polymer ?
#
loop_
_entity_poly.entity_id
_entity_poly.type
_entity_poly.pdbx_seq_one_letter_code
_entity_poly.pdbx_strand_id
1 'polypeptide(L)' 'YSILSNLGFIAPEDGFTTLEVSKKLSFVQAIEKFPQLADYKLITSSDAHHLWDIYEQEMTVALADKKIGTLLEWLRVS' A
#
# COMPACT_ATOMS: atom_id res chain seq x y z
N TYR A 1 9.20 -3.40 12.09
CA TYR A 1 9.67 -4.55 11.28
C TYR A 1 8.64 -4.79 10.19
N SER A 2 9.06 -5.04 8.94
CA SER A 2 8.16 -5.34 7.82
C SER A 2 8.20 -6.83 7.47
N ILE A 3 7.21 -7.33 6.72
CA ILE A 3 7.16 -8.71 6.22
C ILE A 3 8.45 -9.02 5.45
N LEU A 4 8.87 -8.14 4.55
CA LEU A 4 10.10 -8.31 3.77
C LEU A 4 11.37 -8.35 4.63
N SER A 5 11.45 -7.58 5.72
CA SER A 5 12.62 -7.63 6.61
C SER A 5 12.70 -8.92 7.42
N ASN A 6 11.57 -9.58 7.69
CA ASN A 6 11.53 -10.82 8.45
C ASN A 6 11.62 -12.07 7.58
N LEU A 7 10.97 -12.07 6.41
CA LEU A 7 10.83 -13.24 5.55
C LEU A 7 11.66 -13.12 4.26
N GLY A 8 11.99 -11.91 3.82
CA GLY A 8 12.67 -11.66 2.54
C GLY A 8 11.73 -11.68 1.33
N PHE A 9 10.50 -12.19 1.47
CA PHE A 9 9.51 -12.28 0.41
C PHE A 9 8.08 -12.12 0.97
N ILE A 10 7.10 -12.10 0.07
CA ILE A 10 5.67 -12.13 0.39
C ILE A 10 5.13 -13.41 -0.25
N ALA A 11 4.54 -14.28 0.55
CA ALA A 11 4.13 -15.60 0.10
C ALA A 11 2.89 -15.47 -0.79
N PRO A 12 2.91 -15.95 -2.05
CA PRO A 12 1.76 -15.83 -2.95
C PRO A 12 0.48 -16.48 -2.41
N GLU A 13 0.62 -17.53 -1.60
CA GLU A 13 -0.47 -18.24 -0.95
C GLU A 13 -1.22 -17.44 0.12
N ASP A 14 -0.65 -16.33 0.60
CA ASP A 14 -1.28 -15.47 1.62
C ASP A 14 -2.47 -14.68 1.05
N GLY A 15 -2.60 -14.59 -0.28
CA GLY A 15 -3.75 -13.98 -0.95
C GLY A 15 -3.80 -12.44 -0.85
N PHE A 16 -2.69 -11.79 -0.48
CA PHE A 16 -2.61 -10.33 -0.48
C PHE A 16 -2.62 -9.80 -1.91
N THR A 17 -3.47 -8.80 -2.17
CA THR A 17 -3.52 -8.11 -3.47
C THR A 17 -2.95 -6.70 -3.41
N THR A 18 -2.90 -6.13 -2.21
CA THR A 18 -2.47 -4.75 -1.96
C THR A 18 -1.46 -4.73 -0.82
N LEU A 19 -0.39 -3.96 -1.00
CA LEU A 19 0.69 -3.81 -0.03
C LEU A 19 0.87 -2.34 0.33
N GLU A 20 1.16 -2.10 1.60
CA GLU A 20 1.54 -0.78 2.07
C GLU A 20 3.05 -0.57 1.97
N VAL A 21 3.44 0.56 1.39
CA VAL A 21 4.82 1.03 1.32
C VAL A 21 4.93 2.31 2.16
N SER A 22 5.94 2.34 3.03
CA SER A 22 6.24 3.51 3.87
C SER A 22 6.43 4.76 3.03
N LYS A 23 5.88 5.90 3.48
CA LYS A 23 6.05 7.23 2.87
C LYS A 23 7.50 7.68 2.62
N LYS A 24 8.46 7.04 3.28
CA LYS A 24 9.91 7.30 3.11
C LYS A 24 10.48 6.68 1.84
N LEU A 25 9.69 5.90 1.10
CA LEU A 25 10.10 5.16 -0.09
C LEU A 25 9.04 5.34 -1.18
N SER A 26 9.43 5.85 -2.35
CA SER A 26 8.49 5.94 -3.48
C SER A 26 8.15 4.55 -4.02
N PHE A 27 7.00 4.40 -4.68
CA PHE A 27 6.61 3.12 -5.29
C PHE A 27 7.62 2.63 -6.34
N VAL A 28 8.19 3.55 -7.12
CA VAL A 28 9.23 3.21 -8.10
C VAL A 28 10.46 2.64 -7.38
N GLN A 29 10.96 3.32 -6.35
CA GLN A 29 12.10 2.84 -5.57
C GLN A 29 11.81 1.52 -4.86
N ALA A 30 10.57 1.31 -4.41
CA ALA A 30 10.15 0.07 -3.79
C ALA A 30 10.20 -1.10 -4.78
N ILE A 31 9.69 -0.91 -6.00
CA ILE A 31 9.72 -1.91 -7.06
C ILE A 31 11.15 -2.16 -7.54
N GLU A 32 11.97 -1.13 -7.73
CA GLU A 32 13.38 -1.28 -8.10
C GLU A 32 14.15 -2.12 -7.07
N LYS A 33 13.89 -1.88 -5.78
CA LYS A 33 14.53 -2.61 -4.68
C LYS A 33 13.96 -4.01 -4.48
N PHE A 34 12.66 -4.19 -4.72
CA PHE A 34 11.93 -5.44 -4.54
C PHE A 34 11.01 -5.68 -5.76
N PRO A 35 11.54 -6.23 -6.87
CA PRO A 35 10.80 -6.38 -8.12
C PRO A 35 9.47 -7.15 -7.99
N GLN A 36 9.38 -8.07 -7.04
CA GLN A 36 8.15 -8.81 -6.69
C GLN A 36 6.97 -7.91 -6.30
N LEU A 37 7.21 -6.64 -5.92
CA LEU A 37 6.15 -5.70 -5.55
C LEU A 37 5.36 -5.20 -6.76
N ALA A 38 5.87 -5.38 -7.98
CA ALA A 38 5.19 -4.97 -9.21
C ALA A 38 3.85 -5.71 -9.45
N ASP A 39 3.69 -6.90 -8.88
CA ASP A 39 2.48 -7.71 -9.00
C ASP A 39 1.37 -7.31 -8.02
N TYR A 40 1.65 -6.36 -7.13
CA TYR A 40 0.72 -5.91 -6.10
C TYR A 40 0.30 -4.46 -6.34
N LYS A 41 -0.92 -4.13 -5.94
CA LYS A 41 -1.29 -2.73 -5.79
C LYS A 41 -0.55 -2.12 -4.59
N LEU A 42 0.07 -0.97 -4.80
CA LEU A 42 0.82 -0.28 -3.74
C LEU A 42 0.04 0.91 -3.22
N ILE A 43 -0.01 1.03 -1.89
CA ILE A 43 -0.59 2.18 -1.19
C ILE A 43 0.40 2.73 -0.16
N THR A 44 0.16 3.96 0.28
CA THR A 44 0.86 4.55 1.42
C THR A 44 -0.17 5.08 2.40
N SER A 45 0.05 4.81 3.68
CA SER A 45 -0.74 5.33 4.78
C SER A 45 0.16 6.12 5.73
N SER A 46 -0.39 7.17 6.32
CA SER A 46 0.34 8.02 7.28
C SER A 46 0.48 7.38 8.66
N ASP A 47 -0.31 6.34 8.95
CA ASP A 47 -0.46 5.75 10.28
C ASP A 47 -0.58 6.84 11.36
N ALA A 48 -1.45 7.83 11.09
CA ALA A 48 -1.53 9.06 11.86
C ALA A 48 -1.94 8.78 13.32
N HIS A 49 -1.01 9.00 14.25
CA HIS A 49 -1.24 8.94 15.69
C HIS A 49 -1.44 10.33 16.31
N HIS A 50 -1.16 11.40 15.55
CA HIS A 50 -1.34 12.79 15.96
C HIS A 50 -2.08 13.63 14.91
N LEU A 51 -2.73 14.73 15.35
CA LEU A 51 -3.53 15.59 14.47
C LEU A 51 -2.73 16.24 13.33
N TRP A 52 -1.44 16.52 13.56
CA TRP A 52 -0.56 17.08 12.52
C TRP A 52 -0.24 16.06 11.42
N ASP A 53 -0.25 14.75 11.74
CA ASP A 53 -0.03 13.68 10.75
C ASP A 53 -1.22 13.53 9.78
N ILE A 54 -2.40 14.07 10.14
CA ILE A 54 -3.59 14.10 9.28
C ILE A 54 -3.49 15.23 8.23
N TYR A 55 -2.71 16.26 8.51
CA TYR A 55 -2.65 17.47 7.66
C TYR A 55 -1.84 17.25 6.37
N GLU A 56 -0.93 16.27 6.36
CA GLU A 56 -0.17 15.88 5.18
C GLU A 56 -0.93 14.82 4.39
N GLN A 57 -1.46 15.21 3.23
CA GLN A 57 -2.08 14.28 2.30
C GLN A 57 -0.99 13.43 1.62
N GLU A 58 -0.83 12.18 2.04
CA GLU A 58 0.20 11.29 1.51
C GLU A 58 -0.22 10.57 0.22
N MET A 59 -1.48 10.15 0.13
CA MET A 59 -2.03 9.46 -1.03
C MET A 59 -3.50 9.81 -1.23
N THR A 60 -3.91 9.92 -2.50
CA THR A 60 -5.33 10.01 -2.88
C THR A 60 -5.65 8.99 -3.94
N VAL A 61 -6.90 8.53 -3.91
CA VAL A 61 -7.43 7.58 -4.89
C VAL A 61 -8.69 8.16 -5.50
N ALA A 62 -8.79 8.10 -6.82
CA ALA A 62 -10.00 8.48 -7.52
C ALA A 62 -10.96 7.27 -7.55
N LEU A 63 -12.14 7.44 -6.96
CA LEU A 63 -13.21 6.44 -6.94
C LEU A 63 -14.46 7.01 -7.59
N ALA A 64 -15.28 6.13 -8.17
CA ALA A 64 -16.55 6.52 -8.79
C ALA A 64 -17.54 7.13 -7.79
N ASP A 65 -17.47 6.68 -6.52
CA ASP A 65 -18.20 7.26 -5.40
C ASP A 65 -17.41 7.09 -4.09
N LYS A 66 -17.92 7.67 -2.99
CA LYS A 66 -17.32 7.60 -1.65
C LYS A 66 -17.84 6.42 -0.81
N LYS A 67 -18.33 5.34 -1.44
CA LYS A 67 -18.82 4.17 -0.71
C LYS A 67 -17.67 3.25 -0.34
N ILE A 68 -17.82 2.59 0.81
CA ILE A 68 -16.85 1.60 1.29
C ILE A 68 -16.71 0.41 0.32
N GLY A 69 -17.81 -0.03 -0.31
CA GLY A 69 -17.77 -1.13 -1.29
C GLY A 69 -16.83 -0.83 -2.46
N THR A 70 -16.96 0.36 -3.04
CA THR A 70 -16.12 0.86 -4.13
C THR A 70 -14.64 0.92 -3.74
N LEU A 71 -14.33 1.36 -2.50
CA LEU A 71 -12.97 1.36 -1.99
C LEU A 71 -12.42 -0.06 -1.79
N LEU A 72 -13.21 -0.97 -1.23
CA LEU A 72 -12.79 -2.35 -1.00
C LEU A 72 -12.56 -3.10 -2.31
N GLU A 73 -13.40 -2.88 -3.31
CA GLU A 73 -13.20 -3.38 -4.67
C GLU A 73 -11.93 -2.80 -5.29
N TRP A 74 -11.70 -1.50 -5.14
CA TRP A 74 -10.48 -0.87 -5.63
C TRP A 74 -9.21 -1.44 -4.95
N LEU A 75 -9.27 -1.79 -3.66
CA LEU A 75 -8.17 -2.43 -2.93
C LEU A 75 -7.94 -3.90 -3.32
N ARG A 76 -8.89 -4.54 -4.00
CA ARG A 76 -8.71 -5.89 -4.54
C ARG A 76 -8.14 -5.78 -5.95
N VAL A 77 -6.98 -6.37 -6.18
CA VAL A 77 -6.50 -6.60 -7.55
C VAL A 77 -7.24 -7.83 -8.05
N SER A 78 -7.96 -7.68 -9.17
CA SER A 78 -8.67 -8.77 -9.85
C SER A 78 -7.76 -9.42 -10.88
#